data_AF-A0A0K0FCU0-F1
#
_entry.id   AF-A0A0K0FCU0-F1
#
_cell.length_a   1.000
_cell.length_b   1.000
_cell.length_c   1.000
_cell.angle_alpha   90.00
_cell.angle_beta   90.00
_cell.angle_gamma   90.00
#
_symmetry.space_group_name_H-M   'P 1'
#
loop_
_entity.id
_entity.type
_entity.pdbx_description
1 polymer ?
#
loop_
_entity_poly.entity_id
_entity_poly.type
_entity_poly.pdbx_seq_one_letter_code
_entity_poly.pdbx_strand_id
1 'polypeptide(L)'
;MIRNMGNKRYPVNVYRNKKRVKINFDQFLVGDSVSIGRSLNNNNVPCNLLLLHGSCILDKSTLIGENVSLMKESIQTLEPNRYFYY
;
A
#
# COMPACT_ATOMS: atom_id res chain seq x y z
N MET A 1 21.08 -8.08 -18.52
CA MET A 1 20.13 -7.07 -17.99
C MET A 1 18.76 -7.71 -17.94
N ILE A 2 18.20 -7.91 -16.75
CA ILE A 2 16.85 -8.48 -16.60
C ILE A 2 15.85 -7.45 -17.14
N ARG A 3 15.28 -7.74 -18.30
CA ARG A 3 14.21 -6.97 -18.94
C ARG A 3 12.91 -7.61 -18.45
N ASN A 4 12.02 -6.82 -17.84
CA ASN A 4 10.68 -7.20 -17.30
C ASN A 4 10.49 -7.17 -15.77
N MET A 5 11.14 -6.27 -15.04
CA MET A 5 10.74 -5.93 -13.65
C MET A 5 9.52 -4.98 -13.58
N GLY A 6 8.82 -4.78 -14.69
CA GLY A 6 7.68 -3.86 -14.75
C GLY A 6 6.45 -4.49 -14.13
N ASN A 7 6.09 -4.07 -12.91
CA ASN A 7 4.80 -4.43 -12.34
C ASN A 7 3.67 -3.91 -13.26
N LYS A 8 2.68 -4.75 -13.58
CA LYS A 8 1.60 -4.36 -14.49
C LYS A 8 0.80 -3.22 -13.87
N ARG A 9 0.58 -2.14 -14.61
CA ARG A 9 -0.28 -1.03 -14.17
C ARG A 9 -1.69 -1.54 -13.92
N TYR A 10 -2.25 -1.22 -12.76
CA TYR A 10 -3.62 -1.58 -12.41
C TYR A 10 -4.34 -0.39 -11.78
N PRO A 11 -5.66 -0.27 -12.00
CA PRO A 11 -6.45 0.80 -11.42
C PRO A 11 -6.67 0.57 -9.93
N VAL A 12 -6.53 1.63 -9.15
CA VAL A 12 -6.75 1.65 -7.70
C VAL A 12 -7.75 2.74 -7.36
N ASN A 13 -8.57 2.49 -6.34
CA ASN A 13 -9.50 3.49 -5.81
C ASN A 13 -8.74 4.50 -4.96
N VAL A 14 -8.78 5.76 -5.37
CA VAL A 14 -8.16 6.89 -4.68
C VAL A 14 -9.23 7.91 -4.32
N TYR A 15 -9.10 8.52 -3.16
CA TYR A 15 -9.98 9.58 -2.71
C TYR A 15 -9.41 10.94 -3.09
N ARG A 16 -10.03 11.60 -4.09
CA ARG A 16 -9.68 12.95 -4.55
C ARG A 16 -10.95 13.78 -4.72
N ASN A 17 -10.88 15.08 -4.44
CA ASN A 17 -12.03 16.00 -4.58
C ASN A 17 -13.31 15.50 -3.89
N LYS A 18 -13.16 14.93 -2.69
CA LYS A 18 -14.25 14.32 -1.89
C LYS A 18 -15.00 13.16 -2.57
N LYS A 19 -14.41 12.53 -3.59
CA LYS A 19 -14.99 11.41 -4.34
C LYS A 19 -13.97 10.28 -4.49
N ARG A 20 -14.45 9.05 -4.62
CA ARG A 20 -13.61 7.90 -4.96
C ARG A 20 -13.50 7.80 -6.48
N VAL A 21 -12.28 7.90 -6.99
CA VAL A 21 -11.96 7.80 -8.41
C VAL A 21 -11.00 6.63 -8.63
N LYS A 22 -11.15 5.91 -9.74
CA LYS A 22 -10.18 4.90 -10.16
C LYS A 22 -9.12 5.58 -11.01
N ILE A 23 -7.88 5.53 -10.55
CA ILE A 23 -6.71 5.98 -11.32
C ILE A 23 -5.68 4.86 -11.33
N ASN A 24 -4.80 4.86 -12.33
CA ASN A 24 -3.68 3.93 -12.35
C ASN A 24 -2.66 4.32 -11.28
N PHE A 25 -2.00 3.34 -10.67
CA PHE A 25 -1.08 3.61 -9.55
C PHE A 25 0.15 4.45 -9.93
N ASP A 26 0.50 4.52 -11.22
CA ASP A 26 1.57 5.38 -11.74
C ASP A 26 1.23 6.88 -11.67
N GLN A 27 -0.04 7.22 -11.40
CA GLN A 27 -0.52 8.60 -11.24
C GLN A 27 -0.70 9.01 -9.77
N PHE A 28 -0.19 8.22 -8.83
CA PHE A 28 -0.27 8.52 -7.41
C PHE A 28 0.65 9.71 -7.06
N LEU A 29 0.13 10.58 -6.20
CA LEU A 29 0.86 11.68 -5.62
C LEU A 29 0.99 11.47 -4.11
N VAL A 30 2.05 12.03 -3.53
CA VAL A 30 2.24 12.00 -2.07
C VAL A 30 1.03 12.67 -1.40
N GLY A 31 0.46 11.99 -0.40
CA GLY A 31 -0.74 12.47 0.31
C GLY A 31 -2.06 11.92 -0.24
N ASP A 32 -2.06 11.20 -1.37
CA ASP A 32 -3.26 10.50 -1.81
C ASP A 32 -3.71 9.45 -0.79
N SER A 33 -5.00 9.45 -0.47
CA SER A 33 -5.62 8.40 0.34
C SER A 33 -6.17 7.33 -0.59
N VAL A 34 -5.67 6.10 -0.42
CA VAL A 34 -5.97 4.97 -1.31
C VAL A 34 -6.60 3.83 -0.53
N SER A 35 -7.51 3.10 -1.18
CA SER A 35 -8.11 1.89 -0.62
C SER A 35 -7.54 0.67 -1.32
N ILE A 36 -6.86 -0.19 -0.55
CA ILE A 36 -6.28 -1.43 -1.03
C ILE A 36 -7.11 -2.60 -0.49
N GLY A 37 -7.63 -3.41 -1.42
CA GLY A 37 -8.34 -4.65 -1.10
C GLY A 37 -7.41 -5.86 -1.16
N ARG A 38 -8.00 -7.05 -0.98
CA ARG A 38 -7.28 -8.31 -1.19
C ARG A 38 -6.78 -8.42 -2.63
N SER A 39 -5.52 -8.81 -2.78
CA SER A 39 -4.92 -9.00 -4.09
C SER A 39 -5.42 -10.30 -4.71
N LEU A 40 -6.37 -10.22 -5.63
CA LEU A 40 -6.91 -11.38 -6.35
C LEU A 40 -6.06 -11.77 -7.57
N ASN A 41 -5.26 -10.83 -8.10
CA ASN A 41 -4.54 -10.96 -9.39
C ASN A 41 -3.03 -10.71 -9.28
N ASN A 42 -2.39 -11.01 -8.14
CA ASN A 42 -0.98 -10.68 -7.89
C ASN A 42 -0.68 -9.18 -8.09
N ASN A 43 -1.65 -8.33 -7.76
CA ASN A 43 -1.44 -6.89 -7.69
C ASN A 43 -0.54 -6.62 -6.48
N ASN A 44 0.76 -6.49 -6.72
CA ASN A 44 1.71 -6.09 -5.70
C ASN A 44 1.37 -4.69 -5.18
N VAL A 45 1.70 -4.43 -3.91
CA VAL A 45 1.56 -3.09 -3.33
C VAL A 45 2.31 -2.09 -4.23
N PRO A 46 1.66 -1.00 -4.67
CA PRO A 46 2.17 -0.21 -5.80
C PRO A 46 3.35 0.69 -5.43
N CYS A 47 3.40 1.14 -4.19
CA CYS A 47 4.44 2.02 -3.65
C CYS A 47 4.51 1.88 -2.11
N ASN A 48 5.40 2.63 -1.48
CA ASN A 48 5.44 2.71 -0.01
C ASN A 48 4.19 3.45 0.50
N LEU A 49 3.44 2.79 1.37
CA LEU A 49 2.18 3.29 1.90
C LEU A 49 2.16 3.23 3.42
N LEU A 50 1.49 4.20 4.02
CA LEU A 50 1.19 4.20 5.45
C LEU A 50 -0.22 3.64 5.67
N LEU A 51 -0.33 2.62 6.54
CA LEU A 51 -1.63 2.01 6.85
C LEU A 51 -2.39 2.90 7.85
N LEU A 52 -3.38 3.63 7.34
CA LEU A 52 -4.19 4.56 8.14
C LEU A 52 -5.38 3.90 8.86
N HIS A 53 -5.90 2.79 8.33
CA HIS A 53 -7.04 2.09 8.93
C HIS A 53 -7.04 0.61 8.54
N GLY A 54 -7.42 -0.26 9.49
CA GLY A 54 -7.50 -1.72 9.31
C GLY A 54 -6.17 -2.44 9.56
N SER A 55 -6.14 -3.73 9.21
CA SER A 55 -4.96 -4.58 9.27
C SER A 55 -4.80 -5.36 7.97
N CYS A 56 -3.56 -5.76 7.65
CA CYS A 56 -3.28 -6.58 6.48
C CYS A 56 -2.15 -7.57 6.75
N ILE A 57 -2.14 -8.65 5.97
CA ILE A 57 -1.02 -9.60 5.91
C ILE A 57 -0.29 -9.30 4.61
N LEU A 58 0.99 -8.95 4.72
CA LEU A 58 1.83 -8.63 3.58
C LEU A 58 2.85 -9.74 3.36
N ASP A 59 2.86 -10.31 2.16
CA ASP A 59 3.94 -11.17 1.73
C ASP A 59 5.14 -10.31 1.32
N LYS A 60 6.29 -10.53 1.97
CA LYS A 60 7.55 -9.86 1.66
C LYS A 60 8.55 -10.77 0.94
N SER A 61 8.15 -11.98 0.57
CA SER A 61 8.99 -12.95 -0.15
C SER A 61 9.65 -12.36 -1.39
N THR A 62 8.89 -11.57 -2.15
CA THR A 62 9.38 -10.95 -3.38
C THR A 62 10.45 -9.86 -3.14
N LEU A 63 10.48 -9.26 -1.95
CA LEU A 63 11.40 -8.16 -1.62
C LEU A 63 12.61 -8.61 -0.80
N ILE A 64 12.44 -9.59 0.08
CA ILE A 64 13.48 -10.05 1.03
C ILE A 64 14.10 -11.38 0.59
N GLY A 65 13.43 -12.13 -0.30
CA GLY A 65 13.88 -13.46 -0.73
C GLY A 65 13.57 -14.57 0.28
N GLU A 66 12.92 -14.24 1.39
CA GLU A 66 12.50 -15.18 2.43
C GLU A 66 10.98 -15.32 2.43
N ASN A 67 10.46 -16.54 2.53
CA ASN A 67 9.02 -16.80 2.50
C ASN A 67 8.34 -16.43 3.82
N VAL A 68 8.29 -15.13 4.12
CA VAL A 68 7.80 -14.58 5.38
C VAL A 68 6.63 -13.63 5.09
N SER A 69 5.46 -14.00 5.61
CA SER A 69 4.29 -13.13 5.68
C SER A 69 4.31 -12.34 6.99
N LEU A 70 4.12 -11.02 6.91
CA LEU A 70 4.10 -10.15 8.08
C LEU A 70 2.74 -9.48 8.24
N MET A 71 2.21 -9.53 9.45
CA MET A 71 1.03 -8.76 9.82
C MET A 71 1.38 -7.28 10.01
N LYS A 72 0.55 -6.40 9.45
CA LYS A 72 0.66 -4.96 9.57
C LYS A 72 -0.62 -4.42 10.19
N GLU A 73 -0.44 -3.53 11.15
CA GLU A 73 -1.51 -2.86 11.87
C GLU A 73 -1.52 -1.38 11.52
N SER A 74 -2.70 -0.77 11.65
CA SER A 74 -2.88 0.65 11.40
C SER A 74 -2.14 1.50 12.43
N ILE A 75 -1.70 2.68 12.00
CA ILE A 75 -1.16 3.71 12.87
C ILE A 75 -2.15 4.18 13.96
N GLN A 76 -3.45 3.94 13.79
CA GLN A 76 -4.46 4.25 14.80
C GLN A 76 -4.27 3.48 16.11
N THR A 77 -3.61 2.33 16.06
CA THR A 77 -3.28 1.53 17.26
C THR A 77 -2.07 2.12 18.00
N LEU A 78 -1.29 3.01 17.39
CA LEU A 78 -0.18 3.66 18.07
C LEU A 78 -0.70 4.69 19.06
N GLU A 79 -0.12 4.69 20.26
CA GLU A 79 -0.36 5.74 21.24
C GLU A 79 0.12 7.09 20.66
N PRO A 80 -0.77 8.09 20.51
CA PRO A 80 -0.44 9.39 19.91
C PRO A 80 0.76 10.05 20.59
N ASN A 81 0.89 9.79 21.89
CA ASN A 81 1.85 10.42 22.77
C ASN A 81 3.26 9.84 22.72
N ARG A 82 3.48 8.74 21.99
CA ARG A 82 4.78 8.04 22.02
C ARG A 82 5.72 8.41 20.87
N TYR A 83 5.18 8.94 19.77
CA TYR A 83 5.93 9.09 18.51
C TYR A 83 5.83 10.46 17.84
N PHE A 84 4.91 11.33 18.28
CA PHE A 84 4.61 12.60 17.59
C PHE A 84 4.97 13.86 18.40
N TYR A 85 5.57 13.73 19.59
CA TYR A 85 6.10 14.89 20.31
C TYR A 85 7.51 15.24 19.79
N TYR A 86 7.58 16.37 19.10
CA TYR A 86 8.77 17.22 19.03
C TYR A 86 8.69 18.27 20.12
#